data_AF-A0A933F3H2-F1
#
_entry.id   AF-A0A933F3H2-F1
#
_cell.length_a   1.000
_cell.length_b   1.000
_cell.length_c   1.000
_cell.angle_alpha   90.00
_cell.angle_beta   90.00
_cell.angle_gamma   90.00
#
_symmetry.space_group_name_H-M   'P 1'
#
loop_
_entity.id
_entity.type
_entity.pdbx_description
1 polymer ?
#
loop_
_entity_poly.entity_id
_entity_poly.type
_entity_poly.pdbx_seq_one_letter_code
_entity_poly.pdbx_strand_id
1 'polypeptide(L)'
;MMKRIVITGADGTIGSVLTNSLTGYELRGISPVIDGTDLGEYDQLLRAFRRHDAVIHLAWIRGMGPPEPGVMYSELLPSDNRHTENLKMSAEILRAARESGVRRVILASSVQADNFYEWKSPGLLSVERAPRPAGPYGSAKVILEEQGRYNASYGLEVICVRFGAVTADGEPHPTDQWERRVWLSRRDCVELIRACLDAPEVAGGFCLFYAVSDNEGRVHDTRNPFGWHPLDRATRISDGMMLAPSAIDGLHHLAEAPRRSAETLDTAAGRQTASFTQMTEGTPAEFALIRKMAQEYNRGFADRMLALLKGLVNVSPRHRIDPFQHCLQAATRALRDGADEETVVCALFHDVADYYSTENHAAVAAEFLRPYISRDNHWMVAMHGEFQLYHKTHHPGVDRNARERYRGHPCFERTALFCERWDQASFDPAYETLGIDVFEPMVRRILARTPYAHESRRD
;
A
#
# COMPACT_ATOMS: atom_id res chain seq x y z
N MET A 1 9.02 12.22 36.43
CA MET A 1 9.93 12.52 35.29
C MET A 1 9.09 12.94 34.11
N MET A 2 9.58 13.84 33.25
CA MET A 2 8.93 14.15 31.98
C MET A 2 8.98 12.92 31.06
N LYS A 3 7.92 12.68 30.29
CA LYS A 3 7.88 11.57 29.32
C LYS A 3 8.80 11.90 28.14
N ARG A 4 9.55 10.90 27.69
CA ARG A 4 10.46 10.97 26.55
C ARG A 4 9.77 10.45 25.30
N ILE A 5 9.70 11.29 24.27
CA ILE A 5 8.90 11.04 23.06
C ILE A 5 9.79 11.11 21.84
N VAL A 6 9.75 10.07 21.01
CA VAL A 6 10.39 10.09 19.69
C VAL A 6 9.37 10.53 18.64
N ILE A 7 9.76 11.42 17.72
CA ILE A 7 8.93 11.85 16.60
C ILE A 7 9.65 11.50 15.30
N THR A 8 9.13 10.54 14.53
CA THR A 8 9.68 10.25 13.20
C THR A 8 9.11 11.25 12.19
N GLY A 9 9.89 11.69 11.20
CA GLY A 9 9.43 12.68 10.22
C GLY A 9 9.21 14.06 10.86
N ALA A 10 10.06 14.37 11.85
CA ALA A 10 10.00 15.63 12.59
C ALA A 10 10.31 16.86 11.71
N ASP A 11 10.92 16.67 10.54
CA ASP A 11 11.16 17.68 9.51
C ASP A 11 9.95 17.93 8.59
N GLY A 12 8.88 17.13 8.70
CA GLY A 12 7.64 17.33 7.96
C GLY A 12 6.72 18.41 8.54
N THR A 13 5.61 18.70 7.86
CA THR A 13 4.63 19.72 8.28
C THR A 13 4.09 19.48 9.69
N ILE A 14 3.56 18.28 9.97
CA ILE A 14 3.03 17.94 11.30
C ILE A 14 4.19 17.81 12.31
N GLY A 15 5.30 17.20 11.89
CA GLY A 15 6.47 16.99 12.75
C GLY A 15 7.06 18.29 13.30
N SER A 16 7.18 19.31 12.46
CA SER A 16 7.69 20.62 12.85
C SER A 16 6.71 21.36 13.77
N VAL A 17 5.40 21.26 13.53
CA VAL A 17 4.37 21.80 14.44
C VAL A 17 4.50 21.17 15.82
N LEU A 18 4.58 19.84 15.91
CA LEU A 18 4.71 19.17 17.20
C LEU A 18 6.04 19.47 17.89
N THR A 19 7.16 19.43 17.16
CA THR A 19 8.50 19.70 17.72
C THR A 19 8.58 21.12 18.30
N ASN A 20 7.90 22.09 17.69
CA ASN A 20 7.93 23.50 18.12
C ASN A 20 6.91 23.84 19.21
N SER A 21 5.79 23.12 19.31
CA SER A 21 4.64 23.53 20.14
C SER A 21 4.24 22.52 21.23
N LEU A 22 4.69 21.27 21.15
CA LEU A 22 4.37 20.24 22.14
C LEU A 22 5.30 20.35 23.37
N THR A 23 4.96 21.25 24.29
CA THR A 23 5.70 21.46 25.54
C THR A 23 5.33 20.44 26.63
N GLY A 24 6.21 20.27 27.63
CA GLY A 24 6.00 19.36 28.77
C GLY A 24 6.58 17.94 28.60
N TYR A 25 7.28 17.70 27.48
CA TYR A 25 7.88 16.42 27.11
C TYR A 25 9.36 16.60 26.74
N GLU A 26 10.14 15.54 26.88
CA GLU A 26 11.49 15.47 26.30
C GLU A 26 11.37 14.91 24.88
N LEU A 27 11.43 15.78 23.87
CA LEU A 27 11.21 15.41 22.47
C LEU A 27 12.53 15.07 21.76
N ARG A 28 12.51 13.99 20.98
CA ARG A 28 13.57 13.64 20.04
C ARG A 28 12.98 13.45 18.64
N GLY A 29 13.25 14.38 17.73
CA GLY A 29 12.95 14.21 16.31
C GLY A 29 13.99 13.30 15.65
N ILE A 30 13.53 12.35 14.82
CA ILE A 30 14.40 11.49 14.00
C ILE A 30 13.93 11.45 12.55
N SER A 31 14.89 11.46 11.64
CA SER A 31 14.71 11.21 10.20
C SER A 31 16.09 11.08 9.52
N PRO A 32 16.15 10.58 8.27
CA PRO A 32 17.40 10.56 7.51
C PRO A 32 18.03 11.96 7.38
N VAL A 33 17.21 13.01 7.39
CA VAL A 33 17.65 14.41 7.27
C VAL A 33 18.16 14.98 8.61
N ILE A 34 17.51 14.64 9.72
CA ILE A 34 17.80 15.22 11.04
C ILE A 34 19.04 14.57 11.69
N ASP A 35 19.07 13.24 11.76
CA ASP A 35 20.12 12.51 12.49
C ASP A 35 20.69 11.31 11.71
N GLY A 36 20.34 11.18 10.42
CA GLY A 36 20.81 10.10 9.56
C GLY A 36 20.13 8.76 9.84
N THR A 37 19.12 8.70 10.72
CA THR A 37 18.40 7.46 11.03
C THR A 37 17.59 7.00 9.82
N ASP A 38 17.91 5.84 9.28
CA ASP A 38 17.08 5.17 8.28
C ASP A 38 15.87 4.52 8.96
N LEU A 39 14.68 5.01 8.60
CA LEU A 39 13.41 4.57 9.19
C LEU A 39 12.92 3.22 8.63
N GLY A 40 13.59 2.67 7.61
CA GLY A 40 13.40 1.30 7.14
C GLY A 40 14.33 0.27 7.78
N GLU A 41 15.27 0.70 8.64
CA GLU A 41 16.30 -0.14 9.24
C GLU A 41 16.05 -0.40 10.73
N TYR A 42 15.59 -1.62 11.03
CA TYR A 42 15.18 -2.08 12.36
C TYR A 42 16.20 -1.77 13.47
N ASP A 43 17.48 -2.08 13.26
CA ASP A 43 18.51 -1.92 14.30
C ASP A 43 18.74 -0.45 14.67
N GLN A 44 18.57 0.46 13.70
CA GLN A 44 18.67 1.90 13.95
C GLN A 44 17.46 2.38 14.77
N LEU A 45 16.26 1.96 14.39
CA LEU A 45 15.02 2.25 15.12
C LEU A 45 15.06 1.72 16.56
N LEU A 46 15.51 0.48 16.75
CA LEU A 46 15.62 -0.14 18.07
C LEU A 46 16.54 0.68 18.99
N ARG A 47 17.68 1.17 18.47
CA ARG A 47 18.57 2.07 19.23
C ARG A 47 17.92 3.44 19.49
N ALA A 48 17.21 3.99 18.51
CA ALA A 48 16.56 5.28 18.64
C ALA A 48 15.45 5.28 19.70
N PHE A 49 14.71 4.18 19.83
CA PHE A 49 13.54 4.06 20.71
C PHE A 49 13.87 3.62 22.14
N ARG A 50 15.04 3.02 22.38
CA ARG A 50 15.47 2.64 23.74
C ARG A 50 15.33 3.80 24.71
N ARG A 51 14.75 3.51 25.89
CA ARG A 51 14.51 4.48 26.97
C ARG A 51 13.54 5.62 26.59
N HIS A 52 12.66 5.45 25.60
CA HIS A 52 11.58 6.41 25.36
C HIS A 52 10.23 5.81 25.78
N ASP A 53 9.31 6.67 26.19
CA ASP A 53 8.00 6.27 26.72
C ASP A 53 6.97 6.12 25.59
N ALA A 54 7.10 6.92 24.52
CA ALA A 54 6.23 6.85 23.35
C ALA A 54 6.93 7.21 22.04
N VAL A 55 6.34 6.77 20.92
CA VAL A 55 6.74 7.12 19.55
C VAL A 55 5.55 7.75 18.83
N ILE A 56 5.78 8.88 18.14
CA ILE A 56 4.85 9.49 17.20
C ILE A 56 5.39 9.27 15.79
N HIS A 57 4.74 8.38 15.05
CA HIS A 57 5.15 8.04 13.70
C HIS A 57 4.41 8.90 12.66
N LEU A 58 5.09 9.94 12.17
CA LEU A 58 4.59 10.84 11.11
C LEU A 58 5.31 10.66 9.76
N ALA A 59 6.44 9.94 9.75
CA ALA A 59 7.26 9.82 8.56
C ALA A 59 6.49 9.10 7.45
N TRP A 60 6.59 9.64 6.25
CA TRP A 60 6.03 9.06 5.05
C TRP A 60 6.83 9.52 3.84
N ILE A 61 7.36 8.58 3.06
CA ILE A 61 8.08 8.87 1.83
C ILE A 61 7.07 9.41 0.83
N ARG A 62 7.26 10.68 0.41
CA ARG A 62 6.40 11.37 -0.56
C ARG A 62 7.01 11.35 -1.96
N GLY A 63 6.16 11.56 -2.95
CA GLY A 63 6.57 11.83 -4.33
C GLY A 63 7.51 13.03 -4.45
N MET A 64 8.61 12.90 -5.18
CA MET A 64 9.34 14.07 -5.72
C MET A 64 8.53 14.62 -6.89
N GLY A 65 7.91 15.78 -6.71
CA GLY A 65 7.22 16.54 -7.76
C GLY A 65 6.00 17.29 -7.21
N PRO A 66 5.68 18.49 -7.73
CA PRO A 66 4.35 19.06 -7.51
C PRO A 66 3.31 18.05 -8.02
N PRO A 67 2.14 17.92 -7.36
CA PRO A 67 1.04 17.15 -7.94
C PRO A 67 0.80 17.69 -9.35
N GLU A 68 0.74 16.82 -10.36
CA GLU A 68 0.27 17.25 -11.66
C GLU A 68 -1.11 17.89 -11.47
N PRO A 69 -1.42 19.02 -12.15
CA PRO A 69 -2.72 19.65 -12.04
C PRO A 69 -3.84 18.63 -12.36
N GLY A 70 -4.65 18.29 -11.34
CA GLY A 70 -5.74 17.31 -11.47
C GLY A 70 -5.42 15.90 -10.93
N VAL A 71 -4.17 15.61 -10.55
CA VAL A 71 -3.81 14.37 -9.86
C VAL A 71 -3.94 14.61 -8.35
N MET A 72 -5.07 14.16 -7.79
CA MET A 72 -5.14 13.94 -6.33
C MET A 72 -4.00 12.98 -5.93
N TYR A 73 -3.52 13.09 -4.69
CA TYR A 73 -2.39 12.36 -4.08
C TYR A 73 -2.45 10.80 -4.15
N SER A 74 -3.27 10.22 -5.01
CA SER A 74 -3.63 8.81 -5.05
C SER A 74 -3.00 7.99 -6.18
N GLU A 75 -2.44 8.55 -7.25
CA GLU A 75 -1.95 7.71 -8.36
C GLU A 75 -0.42 7.61 -8.39
N LEU A 76 0.14 6.84 -7.46
CA LEU A 76 1.50 6.34 -7.64
C LEU A 76 1.48 5.29 -8.76
N LEU A 77 2.29 5.51 -9.79
CA LEU A 77 2.45 4.60 -10.92
C LEU A 77 2.85 3.19 -10.44
N PRO A 78 2.52 2.09 -11.17
CA PRO A 78 2.91 0.73 -10.78
C PRO A 78 4.41 0.48 -10.59
N SER A 79 5.27 1.37 -11.10
CA SER A 79 6.73 1.33 -10.91
C SER A 79 7.20 1.96 -9.60
N ASP A 80 6.30 2.53 -8.82
CA ASP A 80 6.60 3.26 -7.61
C ASP A 80 6.56 2.35 -6.37
N ASN A 81 7.75 1.99 -5.88
CA ASN A 81 7.92 1.14 -4.71
C ASN A 81 7.65 1.85 -3.38
N ARG A 82 7.39 3.17 -3.37
CA ARG A 82 7.26 3.96 -2.13
C ARG A 82 6.10 3.51 -1.25
N HIS A 83 5.01 3.00 -1.82
CA HIS A 83 3.96 2.39 -1.00
C HIS A 83 4.49 1.20 -0.21
N THR A 84 5.23 0.30 -0.87
CA THR A 84 5.88 -0.84 -0.22
C THR A 84 6.90 -0.38 0.83
N GLU A 85 7.73 0.61 0.53
CA GLU A 85 8.72 1.14 1.47
C GLU A 85 8.07 1.77 2.70
N ASN A 86 6.98 2.51 2.52
CA ASN A 86 6.21 3.08 3.63
C ASN A 86 5.58 2.00 4.51
N LEU A 87 5.05 0.93 3.91
CA LEU A 87 4.48 -0.21 4.66
C LEU A 87 5.54 -1.01 5.40
N LYS A 88 6.74 -1.16 4.83
CA LYS A 88 7.90 -1.74 5.51
C LYS A 88 8.31 -0.85 6.70
N MET A 89 8.48 0.45 6.48
CA MET A 89 8.85 1.42 7.52
C MET A 89 7.89 1.39 8.70
N SER A 90 6.56 1.40 8.47
CA SER A 90 5.59 1.36 9.57
C SER A 90 5.64 0.03 10.33
N ALA A 91 5.87 -1.09 9.65
CA ALA A 91 6.06 -2.39 10.28
C ALA A 91 7.32 -2.42 11.17
N GLU A 92 8.44 -1.89 10.68
CA GLU A 92 9.70 -1.85 11.45
C GLU A 92 9.62 -0.90 12.64
N ILE A 93 8.92 0.23 12.51
CA ILE A 93 8.69 1.14 13.63
C ILE A 93 7.86 0.47 14.72
N LEU A 94 6.78 -0.21 14.37
CA LEU A 94 5.96 -0.90 15.35
C LEU A 94 6.71 -2.05 16.03
N ARG A 95 7.48 -2.82 15.25
CA ARG A 95 8.33 -3.90 15.77
C ARG A 95 9.40 -3.36 16.73
N ALA A 96 10.15 -2.34 16.33
CA ALA A 96 11.19 -1.74 17.16
C ALA A 96 10.62 -1.08 18.42
N ALA A 97 9.43 -0.47 18.34
CA ALA A 97 8.76 0.10 19.51
C ALA A 97 8.44 -0.98 20.54
N ARG A 98 7.81 -2.08 20.10
CA ARG A 98 7.51 -3.24 20.96
C ARG A 98 8.76 -3.83 21.61
N GLU A 99 9.83 -4.03 20.83
CA GLU A 99 11.05 -4.71 21.31
C GLU A 99 11.98 -3.81 22.13
N SER A 100 11.88 -2.48 22.01
CA SER A 100 12.61 -1.52 22.85
C SER A 100 11.93 -1.19 24.18
N GLY A 101 10.71 -1.70 24.39
CA GLY A 101 9.92 -1.44 25.59
C GLY A 101 9.20 -0.09 25.58
N VAL A 102 9.02 0.53 24.41
CA VAL A 102 8.13 1.69 24.27
C VAL A 102 6.72 1.27 24.65
N ARG A 103 6.06 2.08 25.47
CA ARG A 103 4.70 1.80 25.92
C ARG A 103 3.66 2.09 24.84
N ARG A 104 3.79 3.25 24.18
CA ARG A 104 2.75 3.80 23.31
C ARG A 104 3.28 4.25 21.94
N VAL A 105 2.53 3.94 20.89
CA VAL A 105 2.78 4.42 19.53
C VAL A 105 1.56 5.17 19.00
N ILE A 106 1.76 6.41 18.55
CA ILE A 106 0.76 7.19 17.81
C ILE A 106 1.12 7.09 16.33
N LEU A 107 0.23 6.52 15.52
CA LEU A 107 0.40 6.34 14.09
C LEU A 107 -0.39 7.41 13.32
N ALA A 108 0.28 8.11 12.40
CA ALA A 108 -0.38 9.02 11.47
C ALA A 108 -1.07 8.25 10.33
N SER A 109 -2.36 7.96 10.53
CA SER A 109 -3.28 7.61 9.44
C SER A 109 -3.80 8.88 8.75
N SER A 110 -4.83 8.76 7.91
CA SER A 110 -5.37 9.85 7.09
C SER A 110 -6.89 9.78 7.01
N VAL A 111 -7.56 10.93 6.90
CA VAL A 111 -8.97 11.00 6.51
C VAL A 111 -9.23 10.29 5.18
N GLN A 112 -8.24 10.19 4.27
CA GLN A 112 -8.37 9.48 2.99
C GLN A 112 -8.43 7.95 3.11
N ALA A 113 -8.22 7.38 4.32
CA ALA A 113 -8.51 5.98 4.60
C ALA A 113 -10.01 5.66 4.43
N ASP A 114 -10.87 6.68 4.38
CA ASP A 114 -12.27 6.55 3.98
C ASP A 114 -12.62 7.65 2.95
N ASN A 115 -13.38 7.30 1.93
CA ASN A 115 -13.71 8.17 0.81
C ASN A 115 -14.83 9.13 1.21
N PHE A 116 -14.45 10.17 1.97
CA PHE A 116 -15.38 11.17 2.48
C PHE A 116 -15.98 12.06 1.39
N TYR A 117 -15.39 12.11 0.18
CA TYR A 117 -15.92 12.85 -0.97
C TYR A 117 -17.29 12.31 -1.42
N GLU A 118 -17.49 11.00 -1.26
CA GLU A 118 -18.72 10.31 -1.67
C GLU A 118 -19.71 10.09 -0.51
N TRP A 119 -19.41 10.62 0.68
CA TRP A 119 -20.26 10.41 1.84
C TRP A 119 -21.56 11.21 1.73
N LYS A 120 -22.67 10.51 1.54
CA LYS A 120 -24.02 11.08 1.39
C LYS A 120 -25.01 10.65 2.48
N SER A 121 -24.55 9.89 3.47
CA SER A 121 -25.39 9.38 4.55
C SER A 121 -25.81 10.50 5.52
N PRO A 122 -26.99 10.42 6.16
CA PRO A 122 -27.47 11.44 7.10
C PRO A 122 -26.67 11.50 8.42
N GLY A 123 -25.88 10.48 8.74
CA GLY A 123 -25.03 10.43 9.94
C GLY A 123 -23.58 10.82 9.65
N LEU A 124 -22.83 11.09 10.72
CA LEU A 124 -21.38 11.28 10.62
C LEU A 124 -20.69 9.99 10.18
N LEU A 125 -19.62 10.17 9.42
CA LEU A 125 -18.68 9.13 9.01
C LEU A 125 -17.92 8.63 10.23
N SER A 126 -18.32 7.45 10.71
CA SER A 126 -17.70 6.76 11.85
C SER A 126 -16.54 5.87 11.41
N VAL A 127 -15.58 5.66 12.30
CA VAL A 127 -14.48 4.68 12.16
C VAL A 127 -14.90 3.24 12.46
N GLU A 128 -16.09 3.03 13.03
CA GLU A 128 -16.62 1.69 13.36
C GLU A 128 -17.05 0.89 12.12
N ARG A 129 -17.20 1.56 10.98
CA ARG A 129 -17.51 0.92 9.70
C ARG A 129 -16.24 0.43 9.00
N ALA A 130 -16.41 -0.52 8.09
CA ALA A 130 -15.35 -0.90 7.17
C ALA A 130 -14.91 0.33 6.32
N PRO A 131 -13.60 0.65 6.26
CA PRO A 131 -13.11 1.78 5.49
C PRO A 131 -13.31 1.58 4.00
N ARG A 132 -13.52 2.68 3.26
CA ARG A 132 -13.52 2.69 1.79
C ARG A 132 -12.49 3.70 1.30
N PRO A 133 -11.21 3.33 1.13
CA PRO A 133 -10.16 4.29 0.79
C PRO A 133 -10.45 5.13 -0.45
N ALA A 134 -10.08 6.42 -0.41
CA ALA A 134 -10.22 7.33 -1.56
C ALA A 134 -9.21 7.04 -2.70
N GLY A 135 -8.20 6.21 -2.44
CA GLY A 135 -7.20 5.78 -3.42
C GLY A 135 -6.03 5.02 -2.76
N PRO A 136 -4.99 4.67 -3.54
CA PRO A 136 -3.80 3.94 -3.06
C PRO A 136 -3.15 4.49 -1.78
N TYR A 137 -2.99 5.81 -1.63
CA TYR A 137 -2.49 6.40 -0.39
C TYR A 137 -3.40 6.09 0.82
N GLY A 138 -4.71 6.27 0.67
CA GLY A 138 -5.68 5.91 1.70
C GLY A 138 -5.65 4.41 2.03
N SER A 139 -5.49 3.56 1.02
CA SER A 139 -5.38 2.11 1.19
C SER A 139 -4.13 1.74 2.01
N ALA A 140 -2.98 2.34 1.70
CA ALA A 140 -1.76 2.13 2.46
C ALA A 140 -1.90 2.57 3.93
N LYS A 141 -2.66 3.64 4.20
CA LYS A 141 -2.97 4.07 5.57
C LYS A 141 -3.90 3.09 6.31
N VAL A 142 -4.86 2.46 5.63
CA VAL A 142 -5.67 1.36 6.21
C VAL A 142 -4.80 0.17 6.58
N ILE A 143 -3.83 -0.21 5.73
CA ILE A 143 -2.88 -1.29 6.06
C ILE A 143 -2.05 -0.92 7.30
N LEU A 144 -1.58 0.32 7.40
CA LEU A 144 -0.88 0.83 8.59
C LEU A 144 -1.76 0.78 9.85
N GLU A 145 -3.06 1.05 9.75
CA GLU A 145 -4.00 0.90 10.87
C GLU A 145 -4.07 -0.55 11.35
N GLU A 146 -4.13 -1.51 10.44
CA GLU A 146 -4.18 -2.94 10.76
C GLU A 146 -2.84 -3.46 11.29
N GLN A 147 -1.69 -2.98 10.80
CA GLN A 147 -0.39 -3.23 11.42
C GLN A 147 -0.36 -2.76 12.88
N GLY A 148 -0.95 -1.58 13.15
CA GLY A 148 -1.11 -1.05 14.50
C GLY A 148 -1.97 -1.96 15.38
N ARG A 149 -3.14 -2.39 14.88
CA ARG A 149 -4.05 -3.31 15.56
C ARG A 149 -3.38 -4.65 15.88
N TYR A 150 -2.64 -5.20 14.93
CA TYR A 150 -1.86 -6.43 15.13
C TYR A 150 -0.83 -6.26 16.25
N ASN A 151 -0.07 -5.16 16.26
CA ASN A 151 0.95 -4.94 17.30
C ASN A 151 0.35 -4.68 18.67
N ALA A 152 -0.85 -4.10 18.74
CA ALA A 152 -1.58 -3.95 20.00
C ALA A 152 -1.92 -5.28 20.67
N SER A 153 -2.10 -6.36 19.89
CA SER A 153 -2.32 -7.71 20.43
C SER A 153 -1.12 -8.27 21.23
N TYR A 154 0.06 -7.65 21.09
CA TYR A 154 1.27 -7.99 21.85
C TYR A 154 1.52 -7.06 23.05
N GLY A 155 0.53 -6.25 23.44
CA GLY A 155 0.59 -5.38 24.62
C GLY A 155 1.18 -3.98 24.37
N LEU A 156 1.43 -3.61 23.12
CA LEU A 156 1.78 -2.23 22.75
C LEU A 156 0.52 -1.36 22.73
N GLU A 157 0.51 -0.18 23.36
CA GLU A 157 -0.62 0.74 23.20
C GLU A 157 -0.50 1.45 21.85
N VAL A 158 -1.45 1.25 20.94
CA VAL A 158 -1.43 1.88 19.61
C VAL A 158 -2.63 2.80 19.41
N ILE A 159 -2.34 4.04 18.99
CA ILE A 159 -3.35 5.05 18.66
C ILE A 159 -3.19 5.44 17.19
N CYS A 160 -4.13 5.05 16.35
CA CYS A 160 -4.20 5.46 14.96
C CYS A 160 -5.04 6.72 14.83
N VAL A 161 -4.45 7.78 14.31
CA VAL A 161 -5.13 9.06 14.11
C VAL A 161 -5.32 9.29 12.62
N ARG A 162 -6.57 9.31 12.14
CA ARG A 162 -6.88 9.71 10.76
C ARG A 162 -6.82 11.22 10.66
N PHE A 163 -5.61 11.74 10.42
CA PHE A 163 -5.36 13.18 10.32
C PHE A 163 -6.10 13.81 9.14
N GLY A 164 -6.73 14.94 9.42
CA GLY A 164 -7.16 15.91 8.43
C GLY A 164 -5.99 16.72 7.84
N ALA A 165 -6.32 17.80 7.13
CA ALA A 165 -5.35 18.65 6.48
C ALA A 165 -4.69 19.62 7.48
N VAL A 166 -3.44 19.34 7.84
CA VAL A 166 -2.58 20.26 8.61
C VAL A 166 -1.68 21.01 7.62
N THR A 167 -1.79 22.33 7.59
CA THR A 167 -1.07 23.19 6.64
C THR A 167 0.19 23.81 7.24
N ALA A 168 1.13 24.18 6.38
CA ALA A 168 2.45 24.72 6.77
C ALA A 168 2.42 26.20 7.16
N ASP A 169 1.39 26.95 6.80
CA ASP A 169 1.07 28.27 7.35
C ASP A 169 0.14 28.14 8.58
N GLY A 170 -0.57 27.02 8.69
CA GLY A 170 -1.55 26.77 9.74
C GLY A 170 -2.93 27.30 9.40
N GLU A 171 -3.14 27.81 8.19
CA GLU A 171 -4.42 28.37 7.74
C GLU A 171 -5.20 27.33 6.91
N PRO A 172 -6.55 27.37 6.92
CA PRO A 172 -7.34 26.52 6.05
C PRO A 172 -7.12 26.92 4.59
N HIS A 173 -7.25 25.94 3.67
CA HIS A 173 -7.11 26.22 2.25
C HIS A 173 -8.05 27.37 1.80
N PRO A 174 -7.58 28.33 0.98
CA PRO A 174 -8.33 29.55 0.71
C PRO A 174 -9.63 29.30 -0.09
N THR A 175 -9.63 28.33 -1.01
CA THR A 175 -10.74 28.13 -1.96
C THR A 175 -11.30 26.71 -2.00
N ASP A 176 -10.46 25.68 -1.94
CA ASP A 176 -10.89 24.27 -1.91
C ASP A 176 -11.77 23.95 -0.70
N GLN A 177 -13.05 23.69 -0.96
CA GLN A 177 -14.03 23.38 0.08
C GLN A 177 -13.82 22.02 0.74
N TRP A 178 -13.24 21.05 0.04
CA TRP A 178 -12.98 19.72 0.61
C TRP A 178 -11.83 19.78 1.60
N GLU A 179 -10.72 20.43 1.24
CA GLU A 179 -9.59 20.67 2.15
C GLU A 179 -10.04 21.46 3.39
N ARG A 180 -10.91 22.46 3.21
CA ARG A 180 -11.50 23.21 4.34
C ARG A 180 -12.36 22.36 5.27
N ARG A 181 -13.13 21.40 4.75
CA ARG A 181 -13.95 20.48 5.57
C ARG A 181 -13.10 19.55 6.43
N VAL A 182 -11.90 19.19 5.96
CA VAL A 182 -10.98 18.29 6.65
C VAL A 182 -9.83 19.01 7.34
N TRP A 183 -9.79 20.33 7.31
CA TRP A 183 -8.72 21.10 7.97
C TRP A 183 -8.58 20.75 9.45
N LEU A 184 -7.35 20.64 9.91
CA LEU A 184 -7.01 20.46 11.31
C LEU A 184 -6.04 21.57 11.71
N SER A 185 -6.48 22.45 12.60
CA SER A 185 -5.64 23.55 13.06
C SER A 185 -4.41 23.02 13.79
N ARG A 186 -3.34 23.82 13.82
CA ARG A 186 -2.11 23.48 14.56
C ARG A 186 -2.36 23.28 16.04
N ARG A 187 -3.20 24.15 16.63
CA ARG A 187 -3.58 24.07 18.03
C ARG A 187 -4.35 22.78 18.30
N ASP A 188 -5.40 22.51 17.53
CA ASP A 188 -6.21 21.30 17.67
C ASP A 188 -5.35 20.03 17.50
N CYS A 189 -4.39 20.04 16.55
CA CYS A 189 -3.42 18.96 16.36
C CYS A 189 -2.52 18.74 17.58
N VAL A 190 -1.97 19.82 18.17
CA VAL A 190 -1.08 19.74 19.34
C VAL A 190 -1.85 19.27 20.57
N GLU A 191 -3.02 19.83 20.83
CA GLU A 191 -3.87 19.43 21.96
C GLU A 191 -4.33 17.98 21.83
N LEU A 192 -4.61 17.51 20.61
CA LEU A 192 -4.95 16.12 20.36
C LEU A 192 -3.81 15.18 20.74
N ILE A 193 -2.60 15.49 20.26
CA ILE A 193 -1.42 14.67 20.55
C ILE A 193 -1.12 14.68 22.04
N ARG A 194 -1.24 15.83 22.72
CA ARG A 194 -1.12 15.93 24.17
C ARG A 194 -2.13 15.01 24.87
N ALA A 195 -3.41 15.07 24.50
CA ALA A 195 -4.44 14.21 25.07
C ALA A 195 -4.11 12.71 24.87
N CYS A 196 -3.64 12.33 23.68
CA CYS A 196 -3.23 10.95 23.38
C CYS A 196 -2.00 10.52 24.19
N LEU A 197 -1.02 11.40 24.43
CA LEU A 197 0.17 11.10 25.23
C LEU A 197 -0.14 11.05 26.72
N ASP A 198 -1.06 11.88 27.21
CA ASP A 198 -1.39 12.00 28.63
C ASP A 198 -2.47 11.05 29.12
N ALA A 199 -3.20 10.42 28.19
CA ALA A 199 -4.12 9.34 28.51
C ALA A 199 -3.45 8.29 29.42
N PRO A 200 -4.09 7.91 30.55
CA PRO A 200 -3.50 6.98 31.50
C PRO A 200 -3.33 5.58 30.91
N GLU A 201 -4.18 5.21 29.97
CA GLU A 201 -4.15 3.96 29.20
C GLU A 201 -4.88 4.12 27.87
N VAL A 202 -4.72 3.13 26.98
CA VAL A 202 -5.54 2.97 25.78
C VAL A 202 -6.42 1.73 25.98
N ALA A 203 -7.73 1.93 26.15
CA ALA A 203 -8.67 0.84 26.40
C ALA A 203 -8.61 -0.21 25.28
N GLY A 204 -8.41 -1.48 25.64
CA GLY A 204 -8.24 -2.58 24.68
C GLY A 204 -6.92 -2.55 23.89
N GLY A 205 -5.97 -1.68 24.27
CA GLY A 205 -4.65 -1.56 23.64
C GLY A 205 -4.63 -0.87 22.28
N PHE A 206 -5.79 -0.65 21.64
CA PHE A 206 -5.88 -0.05 20.31
C PHE A 206 -7.00 0.99 20.23
N CYS A 207 -6.72 2.13 19.60
CA CYS A 207 -7.73 3.15 19.29
C CYS A 207 -7.55 3.70 17.88
N LEU A 208 -8.66 3.98 17.20
CA LEU A 208 -8.71 4.61 15.88
C LEU A 208 -9.78 5.71 15.92
N PHE A 209 -9.49 6.92 15.42
CA PHE A 209 -10.47 8.01 15.30
C PHE A 209 -10.02 9.08 14.29
N TYR A 210 -10.95 9.96 13.89
CA TYR A 210 -10.66 11.09 13.00
C TYR A 210 -10.19 12.33 13.76
N ALA A 211 -9.20 13.03 13.20
CA ALA A 211 -8.69 14.29 13.71
C ALA A 211 -8.94 15.41 12.70
N VAL A 212 -10.07 16.10 12.88
CA VAL A 212 -10.50 17.24 12.05
C VAL A 212 -11.06 18.31 12.98
N SER A 213 -10.75 19.58 12.72
CA SER A 213 -11.28 20.72 13.47
C SER A 213 -12.82 20.84 13.33
N ASP A 214 -13.47 21.76 14.02
CA ASP A 214 -14.94 21.91 14.00
C ASP A 214 -15.46 22.65 12.75
N ASN A 215 -14.99 22.20 11.59
CA ASN A 215 -15.22 22.86 10.32
C ASN A 215 -16.67 22.75 9.87
N GLU A 216 -17.15 23.81 9.21
CA GLU A 216 -18.41 23.78 8.51
C GLU A 216 -18.40 22.69 7.42
N GLY A 217 -19.43 21.83 7.41
CA GLY A 217 -19.52 20.73 6.46
C GLY A 217 -18.63 19.52 6.75
N ARG A 218 -17.99 19.44 7.94
CA ARG A 218 -17.30 18.23 8.39
C ARG A 218 -18.26 17.06 8.41
N VAL A 219 -17.87 15.97 7.74
CA VAL A 219 -18.63 14.70 7.75
C VAL A 219 -18.07 13.68 8.75
N HIS A 220 -16.87 13.89 9.30
CA HIS A 220 -16.18 12.97 10.17
C HIS A 220 -16.68 13.02 11.61
N ASP A 221 -16.84 11.84 12.21
CA ASP A 221 -17.08 11.67 13.65
C ASP A 221 -15.76 11.70 14.42
N THR A 222 -15.55 12.74 15.23
CA THR A 222 -14.29 13.00 15.96
C THR A 222 -14.32 12.48 17.41
N ARG A 223 -15.36 11.74 17.79
CA ARG A 223 -15.43 11.12 19.13
C ARG A 223 -14.23 10.20 19.37
N ASN A 224 -13.64 10.32 20.56
CA ASN A 224 -12.46 9.59 20.98
C ASN A 224 -12.47 9.41 22.51
N PRO A 225 -11.75 8.42 23.06
CA PRO A 225 -11.73 8.15 24.49
C PRO A 225 -10.78 9.06 25.28
N PHE A 226 -10.09 10.00 24.63
CA PHE A 226 -9.03 10.82 25.25
C PHE A 226 -9.51 12.20 25.72
N GLY A 227 -10.81 12.48 25.62
CA GLY A 227 -11.40 13.76 26.03
C GLY A 227 -11.00 14.94 25.14
N TRP A 228 -10.40 14.68 23.98
CA TRP A 228 -10.10 15.73 23.01
C TRP A 228 -11.37 16.11 22.23
N HIS A 229 -11.61 17.41 22.12
CA HIS A 229 -12.66 17.98 21.29
C HIS A 229 -12.07 19.12 20.45
N PRO A 230 -12.30 19.15 19.13
CA PRO A 230 -11.80 20.24 18.29
C PRO A 230 -12.48 21.55 18.67
N LEU A 231 -11.71 22.64 18.73
CA LEU A 231 -12.22 23.96 19.09
C LEU A 231 -12.17 24.96 17.95
N ASP A 232 -11.19 24.82 17.06
CA ASP A 232 -11.00 25.77 15.97
C ASP A 232 -11.90 25.40 14.78
N ARG A 233 -12.11 26.34 13.86
CA ARG A 233 -12.96 26.16 12.68
C ARG A 233 -12.32 26.83 11.47
N ALA A 234 -12.45 26.22 10.30
CA ALA A 234 -12.11 26.85 9.03
C ALA A 234 -13.09 28.01 8.71
N THR A 235 -12.97 29.15 9.39
CA THR A 235 -13.79 30.33 9.17
C THR A 235 -13.51 30.93 7.79
N ARG A 236 -14.52 31.58 7.18
CA ARG A 236 -14.30 32.35 5.96
C ARG A 236 -13.36 33.50 6.28
N ILE A 237 -12.39 33.75 5.41
CA ILE A 237 -11.69 35.03 5.43
C ILE A 237 -12.76 36.10 5.22
N SER A 238 -13.01 36.93 6.24
CA SER A 238 -13.91 38.07 6.13
C SER A 238 -13.44 38.96 4.98
N ASP A 239 -14.37 39.42 4.13
CA ASP A 239 -14.16 40.19 2.89
C ASP A 239 -13.34 41.50 3.02
N GLY A 240 -12.65 41.75 4.14
CA GLY A 240 -11.96 43.00 4.47
C GLY A 240 -10.46 42.90 4.75
N MET A 241 -9.82 41.73 4.68
CA MET A 241 -8.36 41.64 4.89
C MET A 241 -7.65 41.22 3.61
N MET A 242 -7.44 42.19 2.72
CA MET A 242 -6.56 42.06 1.57
C MET A 242 -5.13 41.90 2.09
N LEU A 243 -4.61 40.67 2.06
CA LEU A 243 -3.20 40.42 2.37
C LEU A 243 -2.34 41.26 1.43
N ALA A 244 -1.40 42.03 2.00
CA ALA A 244 -0.48 42.85 1.24
C ALA A 244 0.35 41.96 0.28
N PRO A 245 0.51 42.34 -1.00
CA PRO A 245 1.23 41.55 -1.98
C PRO A 245 2.74 41.69 -1.74
N SER A 246 3.30 40.87 -0.84
CA SER A 246 4.76 40.65 -0.75
C SER A 246 5.11 39.37 0.01
N ALA A 247 4.70 38.22 -0.54
CA ALA A 247 5.38 36.91 -0.42
C ALA A 247 4.65 35.80 -1.22
N ILE A 248 3.86 36.18 -2.23
CA ILE A 248 3.21 35.25 -3.16
C ILE A 248 3.69 35.65 -4.55
N ASP A 249 4.86 35.16 -4.93
CA ASP A 249 5.26 35.13 -6.33
C ASP A 249 5.36 33.66 -6.70
N GLY A 250 4.37 33.21 -7.47
CA GLY A 250 4.19 31.83 -7.89
C GLY A 250 2.91 31.18 -7.37
N LEU A 251 1.73 31.67 -7.79
CA LEU A 251 0.52 30.84 -8.01
C LEU A 251 -0.71 31.56 -8.59
N HIS A 252 -0.62 32.82 -9.01
CA HIS A 252 -1.78 33.53 -9.61
C HIS A 252 -1.51 34.05 -11.02
N HIS A 253 -1.38 33.12 -11.96
CA HIS A 253 -1.75 33.33 -13.38
C HIS A 253 -2.33 32.02 -13.95
N LEU A 254 -3.47 31.54 -13.44
CA LEU A 254 -4.21 30.42 -14.04
C LEU A 254 -5.74 30.59 -14.02
N ALA A 255 -6.26 31.80 -13.74
CA ALA A 255 -7.70 32.05 -13.76
C ALA A 255 -8.27 32.39 -15.15
N GLU A 256 -7.43 32.62 -16.16
CA GLU A 256 -7.83 32.65 -17.57
C GLU A 256 -6.69 32.09 -18.43
N ALA A 257 -6.39 30.81 -18.26
CA ALA A 257 -5.60 30.12 -19.26
C ALA A 257 -6.51 29.89 -20.49
N PRO A 258 -6.06 30.18 -21.73
CA PRO A 258 -6.81 29.79 -22.91
C PRO A 258 -7.10 28.30 -22.80
N ARG A 259 -8.31 27.86 -23.19
CA ARG A 259 -8.57 26.43 -23.43
C ARG A 259 -7.43 25.97 -24.33
N ARG A 260 -6.43 25.29 -23.76
CA ARG A 260 -5.39 24.69 -24.55
C ARG A 260 -6.12 23.68 -25.41
N SER A 261 -6.09 23.92 -26.71
CA SER A 261 -6.33 22.87 -27.69
C SER A 261 -5.53 21.64 -27.26
N ALA A 262 -6.04 20.46 -27.58
CA ALA A 262 -5.48 19.15 -27.24
C ALA A 262 -4.06 18.87 -27.81
N GLU A 263 -3.31 19.91 -28.14
CA GLU A 263 -1.99 19.91 -28.72
C GLU A 263 -1.04 20.57 -27.73
N THR A 264 -0.41 19.79 -26.85
CA THR A 264 0.96 19.97 -26.31
C THR A 264 1.15 19.18 -25.01
N LEU A 265 1.15 17.85 -25.14
CA LEU A 265 2.06 17.01 -24.36
C LEU A 265 3.38 17.00 -25.13
N ASP A 266 4.45 17.56 -24.56
CA ASP A 266 5.73 17.69 -25.28
C ASP A 266 6.46 16.35 -25.37
N THR A 267 6.48 15.84 -26.60
CA THR A 267 7.54 15.11 -27.31
C THR A 267 8.73 14.54 -26.52
N ALA A 268 8.49 13.62 -25.59
CA ALA A 268 9.38 12.47 -25.45
C ALA A 268 9.04 11.46 -26.56
N ALA A 269 9.52 11.75 -27.78
CA ALA A 269 9.38 10.96 -29.00
C ALA A 269 7.93 10.58 -29.40
N GLY A 270 7.19 11.52 -29.99
CA GLY A 270 6.11 11.22 -30.95
C GLY A 270 4.97 10.29 -30.51
N ARG A 271 4.68 10.17 -29.20
CA ARG A 271 3.56 9.35 -28.72
C ARG A 271 2.24 10.09 -28.90
N GLN A 272 1.47 9.64 -29.89
CA GLN A 272 0.08 10.05 -30.08
C GLN A 272 -0.78 9.49 -28.92
N THR A 273 -1.71 10.28 -28.40
CA THR A 273 -2.72 9.86 -27.40
C THR A 273 -4.12 10.03 -27.97
N ALA A 274 -5.09 9.22 -27.52
CA ALA A 274 -6.49 9.48 -27.82
C ALA A 274 -6.95 10.78 -27.15
N SER A 275 -7.84 11.54 -27.80
CA SER A 275 -8.32 12.83 -27.32
C SER A 275 -9.74 12.79 -26.75
N PHE A 276 -10.48 11.69 -26.94
CA PHE A 276 -11.79 11.51 -26.31
C PHE A 276 -11.72 11.53 -24.79
N THR A 277 -12.75 12.10 -24.15
CA THR A 277 -12.88 12.13 -22.67
C THR A 277 -13.77 11.01 -22.15
N GLN A 278 -14.64 10.46 -23.00
CA GLN A 278 -15.47 9.30 -22.74
C GLN A 278 -15.32 8.28 -23.88
N MET A 279 -15.26 6.98 -23.56
CA MET A 279 -15.10 5.94 -24.61
C MET A 279 -16.19 5.99 -25.68
N THR A 280 -17.39 6.47 -25.34
CA THR A 280 -18.50 6.66 -26.30
C THR A 280 -18.24 7.73 -27.35
N GLU A 281 -17.28 8.63 -27.11
CA GLU A 281 -16.88 9.72 -28.00
C GLU A 281 -15.68 9.34 -28.89
N GLY A 282 -15.08 8.16 -28.66
CA GLY A 282 -13.86 7.73 -29.35
C GLY A 282 -14.08 7.40 -30.83
N THR A 283 -13.18 7.86 -31.68
CA THR A 283 -13.19 7.54 -33.11
C THR A 283 -12.50 6.20 -33.41
N PRO A 284 -12.80 5.55 -34.54
CA PRO A 284 -12.09 4.33 -34.96
C PRO A 284 -10.57 4.50 -35.07
N ALA A 285 -10.09 5.70 -35.45
CA ALA A 285 -8.66 5.99 -35.55
C ALA A 285 -7.98 6.05 -34.18
N GLU A 286 -8.64 6.66 -33.18
CA GLU A 286 -8.14 6.68 -31.80
C GLU A 286 -8.13 5.29 -31.16
N PHE A 287 -9.15 4.48 -31.42
CA PHE A 287 -9.14 3.08 -30.97
C PHE A 287 -8.07 2.24 -31.65
N ALA A 288 -7.75 2.50 -32.93
CA ALA A 288 -6.63 1.86 -33.61
C ALA A 288 -5.28 2.28 -32.99
N LEU A 289 -5.12 3.55 -32.64
CA LEU A 289 -3.97 4.08 -31.92
C LEU A 289 -3.82 3.42 -30.53
N ILE A 290 -4.88 3.42 -29.72
CA ILE A 290 -4.89 2.76 -28.40
C ILE A 290 -4.53 1.28 -28.54
N ARG A 291 -5.05 0.59 -29.55
CA ARG A 291 -4.73 -0.83 -29.80
C ARG A 291 -3.24 -1.02 -30.10
N LYS A 292 -2.65 -0.15 -30.92
CA LYS A 292 -1.21 -0.17 -31.22
C LYS A 292 -0.37 0.08 -29.95
N MET A 293 -0.74 1.08 -29.16
CA MET A 293 -0.07 1.39 -27.89
C MET A 293 -0.19 0.24 -26.90
N ALA A 294 -1.36 -0.39 -26.79
CA ALA A 294 -1.59 -1.55 -25.95
C ALA A 294 -0.74 -2.75 -26.41
N GLN A 295 -0.62 -2.99 -27.72
CA GLN A 295 0.28 -4.02 -28.26
C GLN A 295 1.74 -3.75 -27.89
N GLU A 296 2.22 -2.51 -28.00
CA GLU A 296 3.57 -2.12 -27.59
C GLU A 296 3.78 -2.29 -26.07
N TYR A 297 2.82 -1.87 -25.26
CA TYR A 297 2.86 -2.04 -23.80
C TYR A 297 2.85 -3.53 -23.38
N ASN A 298 2.10 -4.36 -24.10
CA ASN A 298 1.99 -5.80 -23.87
C ASN A 298 3.30 -6.53 -24.21
N ARG A 299 4.16 -6.00 -25.08
CA ARG A 299 5.49 -6.58 -25.31
C ARG A 299 6.37 -6.57 -24.05
N GLY A 300 6.16 -5.61 -23.15
CA GLY A 300 6.85 -5.54 -21.85
C GLY A 300 6.21 -6.38 -20.74
N PHE A 301 5.21 -7.21 -21.04
CA PHE A 301 4.51 -7.99 -20.01
C PHE A 301 5.42 -9.01 -19.32
N ALA A 302 6.28 -9.69 -20.08
CA ALA A 302 7.23 -10.65 -19.51
C ALA A 302 8.20 -9.99 -18.52
N ASP A 303 8.70 -8.79 -18.83
CA ASP A 303 9.58 -8.03 -17.94
C ASP A 303 8.88 -7.67 -16.63
N ARG A 304 7.60 -7.27 -16.71
CA ARG A 304 6.78 -6.98 -15.53
C ARG A 304 6.55 -8.25 -14.69
N MET A 305 6.24 -9.39 -15.31
CA MET A 305 6.10 -10.66 -14.59
C MET A 305 7.39 -11.08 -13.88
N LEU A 306 8.54 -10.97 -14.56
CA LEU A 306 9.85 -11.25 -13.95
C LEU A 306 10.17 -10.28 -12.80
N ALA A 307 9.74 -9.02 -12.90
CA ALA A 307 9.88 -8.06 -11.81
C ALA A 307 9.01 -8.43 -10.60
N LEU A 308 7.77 -8.88 -10.80
CA LEU A 308 6.91 -9.39 -9.71
C LEU A 308 7.57 -10.57 -9.00
N LEU A 309 8.13 -11.52 -9.76
CA LEU A 309 8.84 -12.67 -9.20
C LEU A 309 10.06 -12.23 -8.37
N LYS A 310 10.90 -11.34 -8.90
CA LYS A 310 12.05 -10.78 -8.16
C LYS A 310 11.63 -9.99 -6.91
N GLY A 311 10.41 -9.45 -6.89
CA GLY A 311 9.82 -8.79 -5.73
C GLY A 311 9.60 -9.72 -4.52
N LEU A 312 9.66 -11.04 -4.72
CA LEU A 312 9.55 -12.02 -3.63
C LEU A 312 10.84 -12.19 -2.80
N VAL A 313 11.96 -11.60 -3.22
CA VAL A 313 13.25 -11.71 -2.51
C VAL A 313 13.12 -11.10 -1.11
N ASN A 314 13.55 -11.85 -0.09
CA ASN A 314 13.47 -11.47 1.32
C ASN A 314 12.05 -11.15 1.86
N VAL A 315 10.99 -11.52 1.12
CA VAL A 315 9.62 -11.39 1.61
C VAL A 315 9.41 -12.43 2.72
N SER A 316 9.32 -11.96 3.98
CA SER A 316 8.98 -12.70 5.20
C SER A 316 9.35 -14.19 5.17
N PRO A 317 10.57 -14.58 5.60
CA PRO A 317 11.00 -15.98 5.60
C PRO A 317 10.24 -16.77 6.68
N ARG A 318 9.01 -17.17 6.35
CA ARG A 318 8.22 -18.18 7.09
C ARG A 318 8.93 -19.54 7.06
N HIS A 319 9.88 -19.71 6.15
CA HIS A 319 10.69 -20.90 5.92
C HIS A 319 12.18 -20.55 5.87
N ARG A 320 13.03 -21.58 5.72
CA ARG A 320 14.49 -21.43 5.64
C ARG A 320 14.98 -20.79 4.34
N ILE A 321 14.10 -20.62 3.36
CA ILE A 321 14.32 -19.91 2.11
C ILE A 321 13.16 -18.93 1.88
N ASP A 322 13.41 -17.86 1.12
CA ASP A 322 12.37 -16.89 0.76
C ASP A 322 11.44 -17.43 -0.36
N PRO A 323 10.26 -16.80 -0.58
CA PRO A 323 9.33 -17.25 -1.62
C PRO A 323 9.92 -17.18 -3.04
N PHE A 324 10.89 -16.29 -3.30
CA PHE A 324 11.60 -16.25 -4.57
C PHE A 324 12.40 -17.54 -4.81
N GLN A 325 13.18 -17.96 -3.81
CA GLN A 325 13.94 -19.21 -3.85
C GLN A 325 13.03 -20.43 -3.91
N HIS A 326 11.89 -20.42 -3.20
CA HIS A 326 10.88 -21.47 -3.28
C HIS A 326 10.37 -21.66 -4.73
N CYS A 327 9.96 -20.57 -5.39
CA CYS A 327 9.53 -20.59 -6.78
C CYS A 327 10.61 -21.09 -7.74
N LEU A 328 11.86 -20.64 -7.58
CA LEU A 328 12.99 -21.14 -8.38
C LEU A 328 13.27 -22.63 -8.14
N GLN A 329 13.15 -23.08 -6.89
CA GLN A 329 13.37 -24.46 -6.51
C GLN A 329 12.28 -25.37 -7.10
N ALA A 330 11.01 -24.95 -7.05
CA ALA A 330 9.89 -25.66 -7.66
C ALA A 330 10.06 -25.79 -9.18
N ALA A 331 10.41 -24.69 -9.86
CA ALA A 331 10.72 -24.69 -11.29
C ALA A 331 11.93 -25.56 -11.64
N THR A 332 12.98 -25.53 -10.80
CA THR A 332 14.18 -26.38 -10.96
C THR A 332 13.83 -27.85 -10.86
N ARG A 333 12.99 -28.24 -9.88
CA ARG A 333 12.50 -29.61 -9.73
C ARG A 333 11.67 -30.03 -10.95
N ALA A 334 10.70 -29.22 -11.35
CA ALA A 334 9.87 -29.50 -12.53
C ALA A 334 10.71 -29.69 -13.79
N LEU A 335 11.69 -28.81 -14.02
CA LEU A 335 12.60 -28.89 -15.17
C LEU A 335 13.45 -30.17 -15.14
N ARG A 336 14.06 -30.50 -14.00
CA ARG A 336 14.86 -31.73 -13.83
C ARG A 336 14.03 -33.00 -13.95
N ASP A 337 12.76 -32.93 -13.62
CA ASP A 337 11.80 -34.02 -13.71
C ASP A 337 11.21 -34.21 -15.12
N GLY A 338 11.63 -33.39 -16.09
CA GLY A 338 11.22 -33.49 -17.49
C GLY A 338 9.84 -32.88 -17.78
N ALA A 339 9.34 -31.99 -16.93
CA ALA A 339 8.11 -31.25 -17.21
C ALA A 339 8.25 -30.38 -18.47
N ASP A 340 7.14 -30.17 -19.18
CA ASP A 340 7.12 -29.27 -20.33
C ASP A 340 7.34 -27.80 -19.91
N GLU A 341 7.77 -26.97 -20.86
CA GLU A 341 8.14 -25.58 -20.61
C GLU A 341 7.02 -24.74 -19.98
N GLU A 342 5.76 -24.95 -20.37
CA GLU A 342 4.63 -24.22 -19.79
C GLU A 342 4.45 -24.60 -18.32
N THR A 343 4.57 -25.88 -18.00
CA THR A 343 4.48 -26.39 -16.62
C THR A 343 5.64 -25.88 -15.75
N VAL A 344 6.86 -25.80 -16.30
CA VAL A 344 8.01 -25.20 -15.58
C VAL A 344 7.75 -23.72 -15.28
N VAL A 345 7.20 -22.97 -16.24
CA VAL A 345 6.84 -21.56 -16.03
C VAL A 345 5.69 -21.42 -15.03
N CYS A 346 4.71 -22.34 -15.04
CA CYS A 346 3.66 -22.37 -14.03
C CYS A 346 4.23 -22.64 -12.63
N ALA A 347 5.16 -23.59 -12.49
CA ALA A 347 5.87 -23.83 -11.24
C ALA A 347 6.68 -22.61 -10.77
N LEU A 348 7.29 -21.86 -11.70
CA LEU A 348 8.03 -20.65 -11.37
C LEU A 348 7.13 -19.53 -10.82
N PHE A 349 5.87 -19.46 -11.26
CA PHE A 349 4.97 -18.35 -10.95
C PHE A 349 3.81 -18.73 -10.02
N HIS A 350 3.69 -19.97 -9.57
CA HIS A 350 2.51 -20.44 -8.83
C HIS A 350 2.20 -19.62 -7.57
N ASP A 351 3.25 -19.14 -6.88
CA ASP A 351 3.17 -18.29 -5.69
C ASP A 351 3.56 -16.82 -5.94
N VAL A 352 3.60 -16.37 -7.20
CA VAL A 352 4.01 -14.97 -7.52
C VAL A 352 3.11 -13.91 -6.87
N ALA A 353 1.86 -14.27 -6.58
CA ALA A 353 0.89 -13.39 -5.97
C ALA A 353 0.92 -13.38 -4.43
N ASP A 354 1.77 -14.20 -3.81
CA ASP A 354 1.78 -14.39 -2.35
C ASP A 354 2.16 -13.10 -1.60
N TYR A 355 2.90 -12.20 -2.26
CA TYR A 355 3.18 -10.85 -1.77
C TYR A 355 1.96 -9.93 -1.77
N TYR A 356 1.04 -10.08 -2.72
CA TYR A 356 -0.10 -9.18 -2.92
C TYR A 356 -1.38 -9.68 -2.26
N SER A 357 -1.55 -11.00 -2.16
CA SER A 357 -2.77 -11.58 -1.62
C SER A 357 -2.54 -13.01 -1.12
N THR A 358 -2.17 -13.14 0.14
CA THR A 358 -1.84 -14.43 0.77
C THR A 358 -3.01 -15.42 0.78
N GLU A 359 -4.24 -14.96 0.99
CA GLU A 359 -5.41 -15.85 1.16
C GLU A 359 -5.91 -16.47 -0.15
N ASN A 360 -5.65 -15.83 -1.30
CA ASN A 360 -6.09 -16.31 -2.61
C ASN A 360 -4.98 -16.25 -3.68
N HIS A 361 -3.71 -16.27 -3.27
CA HIS A 361 -2.53 -16.15 -4.13
C HIS A 361 -2.60 -17.08 -5.33
N ALA A 362 -2.98 -18.34 -5.13
CA ALA A 362 -3.08 -19.36 -6.18
C ALA A 362 -4.01 -18.92 -7.32
N ALA A 363 -5.18 -18.37 -6.99
CA ALA A 363 -6.13 -17.88 -7.99
C ALA A 363 -5.60 -16.64 -8.73
N VAL A 364 -4.97 -15.70 -8.01
CA VAL A 364 -4.41 -14.48 -8.62
C VAL A 364 -3.25 -14.80 -9.55
N ALA A 365 -2.33 -15.68 -9.11
CA ALA A 365 -1.22 -16.17 -9.93
C ALA A 365 -1.72 -16.87 -11.19
N ALA A 366 -2.74 -17.71 -11.07
CA ALA A 366 -3.37 -18.37 -12.20
C ALA A 366 -3.94 -17.36 -13.21
N GLU A 367 -4.62 -16.31 -12.75
CA GLU A 367 -5.19 -15.28 -13.65
C GLU A 367 -4.13 -14.45 -14.38
N PHE A 368 -2.95 -14.20 -13.79
CA PHE A 368 -1.85 -13.54 -14.50
C PHE A 368 -1.36 -14.37 -15.69
N LEU A 369 -1.28 -15.69 -15.51
CA LEU A 369 -0.79 -16.60 -16.53
C LEU A 369 -1.89 -17.02 -17.52
N ARG A 370 -3.15 -16.98 -17.08
CA ARG A 370 -4.32 -17.54 -17.76
C ARG A 370 -4.27 -17.34 -19.27
N PRO A 371 -4.08 -16.13 -19.83
CA PRO A 371 -4.20 -15.94 -21.28
C PRO A 371 -3.14 -16.68 -22.11
N TYR A 372 -2.06 -17.16 -21.49
CA TYR A 372 -0.86 -17.67 -22.15
C TYR A 372 -0.62 -19.17 -21.93
N ILE A 373 -1.39 -19.80 -21.03
CA ILE A 373 -1.23 -21.19 -20.61
C ILE A 373 -2.48 -22.02 -20.92
N SER A 374 -2.32 -23.34 -21.00
CA SER A 374 -3.44 -24.27 -21.15
C SER A 374 -4.44 -24.18 -19.99
N ARG A 375 -5.69 -24.58 -20.25
CA ARG A 375 -6.74 -24.68 -19.22
C ARG A 375 -6.33 -25.61 -18.08
N ASP A 376 -5.59 -26.67 -18.39
CA ASP A 376 -5.13 -27.65 -17.41
C ASP A 376 -4.09 -27.06 -16.45
N ASN A 377 -3.10 -26.33 -16.99
CA ASN A 377 -2.11 -25.65 -16.14
C ASN A 377 -2.70 -24.44 -15.40
N HIS A 378 -3.67 -23.74 -15.99
CA HIS A 378 -4.44 -22.71 -15.27
C HIS A 378 -5.15 -23.30 -14.05
N TRP A 379 -5.85 -24.41 -14.22
CA TRP A 379 -6.52 -25.10 -13.11
C TRP A 379 -5.51 -25.61 -12.07
N MET A 380 -4.40 -26.19 -12.52
CA MET A 380 -3.33 -26.65 -11.63
C MET A 380 -2.82 -25.52 -10.73
N VAL A 381 -2.46 -24.37 -11.31
CA VAL A 381 -1.99 -23.21 -10.53
C VAL A 381 -3.11 -22.67 -9.64
N ALA A 382 -4.34 -22.55 -10.13
CA ALA A 382 -5.45 -22.03 -9.34
C ALA A 382 -5.78 -22.88 -8.10
N MET A 383 -5.56 -24.20 -8.21
CA MET A 383 -5.94 -25.17 -7.17
C MET A 383 -4.79 -25.65 -6.30
N HIS A 384 -3.53 -25.35 -6.64
CA HIS A 384 -2.38 -25.93 -5.97
C HIS A 384 -2.42 -25.67 -4.45
N GLY A 385 -2.81 -24.46 -4.00
CA GLY A 385 -2.85 -24.12 -2.57
C GLY A 385 -3.77 -25.02 -1.73
N GLU A 386 -4.85 -25.54 -2.34
CA GLU A 386 -5.73 -26.49 -1.66
C GLU A 386 -5.20 -27.93 -1.69
N PHE A 387 -4.51 -28.31 -2.76
CA PHE A 387 -3.88 -29.61 -2.89
C PHE A 387 -2.64 -29.73 -1.99
N GLN A 388 -1.92 -28.64 -1.79
CA GLN A 388 -0.79 -28.48 -0.88
C GLN A 388 -1.16 -28.82 0.57
N LEU A 389 -2.40 -28.55 1.00
CA LEU A 389 -2.86 -28.84 2.37
C LEU A 389 -2.70 -30.30 2.75
N TYR A 390 -2.64 -31.21 1.78
CA TYR A 390 -2.38 -32.63 2.01
C TYR A 390 -1.07 -32.89 2.78
N HIS A 391 -0.08 -32.04 2.59
CA HIS A 391 1.25 -32.14 3.19
C HIS A 391 1.35 -31.42 4.55
N LYS A 392 0.33 -30.64 4.95
CA LYS A 392 0.26 -29.90 6.24
C LYS A 392 -0.33 -30.76 7.38
N THR A 393 0.12 -32.01 7.49
CA THR A 393 -0.46 -33.08 8.33
C THR A 393 -0.54 -32.78 9.84
N HIS A 394 0.23 -31.82 10.35
CA HIS A 394 0.31 -31.49 11.78
C HIS A 394 -0.20 -30.08 12.14
N HIS A 395 -0.83 -29.36 11.20
CA HIS A 395 -1.39 -28.03 11.47
C HIS A 395 -2.82 -28.12 12.04
N PRO A 396 -3.08 -27.59 13.25
CA PRO A 396 -4.42 -27.62 13.85
C PRO A 396 -5.46 -26.94 12.96
N GLY A 397 -6.59 -27.60 12.71
CA GLY A 397 -7.72 -27.05 11.95
C GLY A 397 -7.63 -27.18 10.42
N VAL A 398 -6.57 -27.79 9.87
CA VAL A 398 -6.44 -28.03 8.42
C VAL A 398 -7.07 -29.35 8.03
N ASP A 399 -8.04 -29.33 7.09
CA ASP A 399 -8.50 -30.54 6.42
C ASP A 399 -7.50 -30.95 5.33
N ARG A 400 -6.62 -31.88 5.68
CA ARG A 400 -5.65 -32.51 4.77
C ARG A 400 -6.31 -33.09 3.51
N ASN A 401 -7.55 -33.55 3.60
CA ASN A 401 -8.26 -34.20 2.50
C ASN A 401 -9.17 -33.22 1.75
N ALA A 402 -9.03 -31.90 1.95
CA ALA A 402 -9.82 -30.89 1.24
C ALA A 402 -9.78 -31.09 -0.28
N ARG A 403 -8.63 -31.51 -0.83
CA ARG A 403 -8.49 -31.82 -2.27
C ARG A 403 -9.49 -32.87 -2.78
N GLU A 404 -9.92 -33.81 -1.94
CA GLU A 404 -10.79 -34.93 -2.32
C GLU A 404 -12.16 -34.48 -2.85
N ARG A 405 -12.58 -33.23 -2.56
CA ARG A 405 -13.77 -32.62 -3.17
C ARG A 405 -13.69 -32.50 -4.69
N TYR A 406 -12.49 -32.58 -5.26
CA TYR A 406 -12.24 -32.54 -6.71
C TYR A 406 -11.95 -33.90 -7.32
N ARG A 407 -12.11 -35.00 -6.56
CA ARG A 407 -11.85 -36.34 -7.09
C ARG A 407 -12.73 -36.60 -8.32
N GLY A 408 -12.11 -37.01 -9.42
CA GLY A 408 -12.75 -37.18 -10.72
C GLY A 408 -12.58 -36.01 -11.70
N HIS A 409 -12.05 -34.86 -11.25
CA HIS A 409 -11.68 -33.78 -12.16
C HIS A 409 -10.46 -34.18 -13.02
N PRO A 410 -10.41 -33.87 -14.34
CA PRO A 410 -9.31 -34.28 -15.22
C PRO A 410 -7.92 -33.83 -14.76
N CYS A 411 -7.84 -32.70 -14.07
CA CYS A 411 -6.57 -32.16 -13.57
C CYS A 411 -6.20 -32.62 -12.14
N PHE A 412 -7.02 -33.43 -11.47
CA PHE A 412 -6.79 -33.83 -10.08
C PHE A 412 -5.41 -34.46 -9.87
N GLU A 413 -5.08 -35.51 -10.63
CA GLU A 413 -3.82 -36.25 -10.47
C GLU A 413 -2.60 -35.39 -10.83
N ARG A 414 -2.74 -34.52 -11.85
CA ARG A 414 -1.68 -33.58 -12.24
C ARG A 414 -1.38 -32.60 -11.11
N THR A 415 -2.40 -31.99 -10.50
CA THR A 415 -2.22 -31.03 -9.41
C THR A 415 -1.70 -31.69 -8.15
N ALA A 416 -2.16 -32.91 -7.84
CA ALA A 416 -1.61 -33.69 -6.72
C ALA A 416 -0.11 -33.97 -6.92
N LEU A 417 0.28 -34.37 -8.14
CA LEU A 417 1.67 -34.64 -8.49
C LEU A 417 2.55 -33.38 -8.46
N PHE A 418 2.03 -32.25 -8.94
CA PHE A 418 2.68 -30.93 -8.82
C PHE A 418 3.00 -30.61 -7.36
N CYS A 419 1.99 -30.69 -6.48
CA CYS A 419 2.17 -30.40 -5.05
C CYS A 419 3.14 -31.38 -4.39
N GLU A 420 3.05 -32.68 -4.69
CA GLU A 420 3.88 -33.71 -4.06
C GLU A 420 5.36 -33.61 -4.45
N ARG A 421 5.64 -33.44 -5.75
CA ARG A 421 7.00 -33.54 -6.31
C ARG A 421 7.73 -32.21 -6.33
N TRP A 422 7.03 -31.10 -6.51
CA TRP A 422 7.66 -29.82 -6.82
C TRP A 422 7.36 -28.74 -5.77
N ASP A 423 6.10 -28.41 -5.49
CA ASP A 423 5.76 -27.32 -4.54
C ASP A 423 6.17 -27.67 -3.10
N GLN A 424 5.58 -28.71 -2.48
CA GLN A 424 5.86 -29.01 -1.06
C GLN A 424 7.33 -29.39 -0.78
N ALA A 425 8.06 -29.85 -1.80
CA ALA A 425 9.46 -30.27 -1.69
C ALA A 425 10.45 -29.09 -1.83
N SER A 426 9.97 -27.87 -2.09
CA SER A 426 10.79 -26.71 -2.42
C SER A 426 11.00 -25.76 -1.25
N PHE A 427 11.50 -26.28 -0.14
CA PHE A 427 11.86 -25.48 1.05
C PHE A 427 13.27 -25.79 1.57
N ASP A 428 14.09 -26.46 0.77
CA ASP A 428 15.40 -26.98 1.18
C ASP A 428 16.53 -26.02 0.79
N PRO A 429 17.19 -25.35 1.76
CA PRO A 429 18.29 -24.42 1.48
C PRO A 429 19.56 -25.11 0.96
N ALA A 430 19.67 -26.44 1.09
CA ALA A 430 20.82 -27.19 0.60
C ALA A 430 20.63 -27.71 -0.84
N TYR A 431 19.42 -27.59 -1.39
CA TYR A 431 19.15 -28.03 -2.74
C TYR A 431 19.80 -27.10 -3.76
N GLU A 432 20.45 -27.69 -4.76
CA GLU A 432 21.03 -26.93 -5.86
C GLU A 432 19.90 -26.40 -6.77
N THR A 433 19.56 -25.12 -6.57
CA THR A 433 18.53 -24.38 -7.30
C THR A 433 19.15 -23.62 -8.48
N LEU A 434 18.52 -23.70 -9.65
CA LEU A 434 18.96 -22.96 -10.84
C LEU A 434 18.60 -21.48 -10.73
N GLY A 435 19.47 -20.62 -11.28
CA GLY A 435 19.22 -19.18 -11.32
C GLY A 435 18.09 -18.78 -12.27
N ILE A 436 17.51 -17.60 -12.05
CA ILE A 436 16.40 -17.07 -12.86
C ILE A 436 16.75 -16.97 -14.35
N ASP A 437 18.02 -16.75 -14.68
CA ASP A 437 18.51 -16.63 -16.07
C ASP A 437 18.26 -17.90 -16.89
N VAL A 438 18.16 -19.07 -16.24
CA VAL A 438 17.80 -20.34 -16.90
C VAL A 438 16.34 -20.34 -17.36
N PHE A 439 15.45 -19.74 -16.57
CA PHE A 439 14.02 -19.75 -16.82
C PHE A 439 13.54 -18.55 -17.65
N GLU A 440 14.24 -17.42 -17.59
CA GLU A 440 13.85 -16.19 -18.30
C GLU A 440 13.53 -16.41 -19.79
N PRO A 441 14.32 -17.16 -20.59
CA PRO A 441 13.97 -17.44 -21.98
C PRO A 441 12.65 -18.21 -22.14
N MET A 442 12.32 -19.12 -21.22
CA MET A 442 11.06 -19.87 -21.22
C MET A 442 9.88 -18.94 -20.93
N VAL A 443 10.01 -18.10 -19.91
CA VAL A 443 9.00 -17.10 -19.55
C VAL A 443 8.67 -16.20 -20.74
N ARG A 444 9.70 -15.69 -21.42
CA ARG A 444 9.54 -14.83 -22.59
C ARG A 444 8.82 -15.54 -23.74
N ARG A 445 9.08 -16.82 -23.98
CA ARG A 445 8.36 -17.61 -25.01
C ARG A 445 6.91 -17.87 -24.65
N ILE A 446 6.63 -18.30 -23.41
CA ILE A 446 5.26 -18.58 -22.96
C ILE A 446 4.41 -17.30 -22.99
N LEU A 447 4.90 -16.20 -22.41
CA LEU A 447 4.16 -14.95 -22.31
C LEU A 447 4.10 -14.15 -23.63
N ALA A 448 4.81 -14.60 -24.67
CA ALA A 448 4.69 -14.07 -26.03
C ALA A 448 3.62 -14.78 -26.87
N ARG A 449 2.99 -15.85 -26.36
CA ARG A 449 1.90 -16.55 -27.06
C ARG A 449 0.70 -15.62 -27.26
N THR A 450 -0.07 -15.87 -28.30
CA THR A 450 -1.32 -15.14 -28.57
C THR A 450 -2.32 -15.36 -27.42
N PRO A 451 -2.74 -14.32 -26.70
CA PRO A 451 -3.70 -14.45 -25.61
C PRO A 451 -5.06 -14.95 -26.12
N TYR A 452 -5.62 -16.02 -25.56
CA TYR A 452 -6.92 -16.56 -26.02
C TYR A 452 -8.15 -15.77 -25.52
N ALA A 453 -7.94 -14.65 -24.82
CA ALA A 453 -8.99 -13.86 -24.17
C ALA A 453 -9.87 -13.02 -25.12
N HIS A 454 -9.79 -13.19 -26.45
CA HIS A 454 -10.64 -12.45 -27.39
C HIS A 454 -11.52 -13.32 -28.33
N GLU A 455 -11.28 -14.63 -28.45
CA GLU A 455 -12.03 -15.50 -29.40
C GLU A 455 -12.85 -16.62 -28.73
N SER A 456 -12.73 -16.84 -27.42
CA SER A 456 -13.24 -18.07 -26.77
C SER A 456 -14.27 -17.86 -25.63
N ARG A 457 -15.04 -16.76 -25.64
CA ARG A 457 -16.20 -16.60 -24.72
C ARG A 457 -17.46 -17.36 -25.17
N ARG A 458 -17.40 -18.09 -26.28
CA ARG A 458 -18.44 -19.04 -26.68
C ARG A 458 -17.82 -20.43 -26.55
N ASP A 459 -18.09 -21.06 -25.42
CA ASP A 459 -18.38 -22.50 -25.24
C ASP A 459 -18.54 -22.77 -23.74
#